data_AF-A0A1I3ZCI2-F1
#
_entry.id   AF-A0A1I3ZCI2-F1
#
_cell.length_a   1.000
_cell.length_b   1.000
_cell.length_c   1.000
_cell.angle_alpha   90.00
_cell.angle_beta   90.00
_cell.angle_gamma   90.00
#
_symmetry.space_group_name_H-M   'P 1'
#
loop_
_entity.id
_entity.type
_entity.pdbx_description
1 polymer ?
#
loop_
_entity_poly.entity_id
_entity_poly.type
_entity_poly.pdbx_seq_one_letter_code
_entity_poly.pdbx_strand_id
1 'polypeptide(L)'
;MYTLLKTKLSIKYLLLSLFVFICLFSCGKEGKTEIPPDDDTEIPPKKDQYPGLSVSANGELLLNGVPYKGIGVNYFNGFTRTLDEGQYDDDSYKIGFAYLKERNVPFIRFSLAGYWPKNWDLYLTDKEKFFQNLDAFVKSAEEFEIGLIPSFFWHTPTVPDLVGEPVIYAARNYESK
;
A
#
# COMPACT_ATOMS: atom_id res chain seq x y z
N MET A 1 -79.72 1.32 14.19
CA MET A 1 -78.70 0.56 13.44
C MET A 1 -77.98 1.43 12.39
N TYR A 2 -77.51 2.64 12.75
CA TYR A 2 -76.81 3.57 11.84
C TYR A 2 -75.54 4.20 12.46
N THR A 3 -75.38 4.12 13.79
CA THR A 3 -74.27 4.76 14.52
C THR A 3 -73.02 3.87 14.66
N LEU A 4 -73.17 2.54 14.64
CA LEU A 4 -72.04 1.59 14.70
C LEU A 4 -71.33 1.35 13.36
N LEU A 5 -71.95 1.73 12.23
CA LEU A 5 -71.36 1.56 10.90
C LEU A 5 -70.39 2.71 10.54
N LYS A 6 -70.62 3.93 11.05
CA LYS A 6 -69.78 5.11 10.77
C LYS A 6 -68.41 5.06 11.46
N THR A 7 -68.32 4.52 12.67
CA THR A 7 -67.06 4.43 13.43
C THR A 7 -66.11 3.36 12.89
N LYS A 8 -66.61 2.21 12.42
CA LYS A 8 -65.76 1.21 11.73
C LYS A 8 -65.31 1.67 10.34
N LEU A 9 -66.11 2.50 9.67
CA LEU A 9 -65.78 3.04 8.35
C LEU A 9 -64.70 4.13 8.43
N SER A 10 -64.75 5.00 9.44
CA SER A 10 -63.74 6.06 9.68
C SER A 10 -62.35 5.52 10.04
N ILE A 11 -62.26 4.44 10.83
CA ILE A 11 -60.98 3.80 11.21
C ILE A 11 -60.31 3.11 10.01
N LYS A 12 -61.10 2.55 9.08
CA LYS A 12 -60.55 1.95 7.85
C LYS A 12 -59.95 2.99 6.90
N TYR A 13 -60.54 4.17 6.78
CA TYR A 13 -59.97 5.24 5.95
C TYR A 13 -58.73 5.90 6.58
N LEU A 14 -58.66 5.98 7.91
CA LEU A 14 -57.48 6.47 8.63
C LEU A 14 -56.28 5.50 8.52
N LEU A 15 -56.52 4.19 8.57
CA LEU A 15 -55.48 3.18 8.37
C LEU A 15 -55.06 3.06 6.89
N LEU A 16 -55.98 3.26 5.95
CA LEU A 16 -55.67 3.25 4.52
C LEU A 16 -54.89 4.51 4.09
N SER A 17 -55.13 5.68 4.70
CA SER A 17 -54.32 6.88 4.41
C SER A 17 -52.92 6.83 5.03
N LEU A 18 -52.76 6.19 6.19
CA LEU A 18 -51.46 5.97 6.82
C LEU A 18 -50.61 4.95 6.02
N PHE A 19 -51.22 3.94 5.40
CA PHE A 19 -50.51 2.97 4.57
C PHE A 19 -50.08 3.55 3.20
N VAL A 20 -50.90 4.43 2.60
CA VAL A 20 -50.54 5.11 1.34
C VAL A 20 -49.40 6.13 1.55
N PHE A 21 -49.30 6.75 2.74
CA PHE A 21 -48.20 7.66 3.08
C PHE A 21 -46.86 6.92 3.29
N ILE A 22 -46.90 5.67 3.76
CA ILE A 22 -45.70 4.83 3.96
C ILE A 22 -45.20 4.24 2.62
N CYS A 23 -46.08 4.04 1.63
CA CYS A 23 -45.69 3.53 0.30
C CYS A 23 -45.12 4.59 -0.65
N LEU A 24 -45.31 5.89 -0.41
CA LEU A 24 -44.77 6.95 -1.27
C LEU A 24 -43.33 7.40 -0.89
N PHE A 25 -42.77 6.90 0.21
CA PHE A 25 -41.35 7.09 0.54
C PHE A 25 -40.49 5.83 0.31
N SER A 26 -41.05 4.79 -0.30
CA SER A 26 -40.34 3.53 -0.58
C SER A 26 -40.45 3.13 -2.05
N CYS A 27 -39.88 3.95 -2.94
CA CYS A 27 -39.37 3.48 -4.24
C CYS A 27 -38.51 4.57 -4.91
N GLY A 28 -37.35 4.86 -4.31
CA GLY A 28 -36.23 5.50 -5.01
C GLY A 28 -35.15 4.44 -5.22
N LYS A 29 -35.23 3.67 -6.31
CA LYS A 29 -34.10 2.85 -6.76
C LYS A 29 -33.13 3.76 -7.51
N GLU A 30 -32.20 4.39 -6.79
CA GLU A 30 -30.93 4.77 -7.39
C GLU A 30 -30.04 3.54 -7.40
N GLY A 31 -29.79 2.99 -8.59
CA GLY A 31 -28.78 1.97 -8.80
C GLY A 31 -27.42 2.57 -8.46
N LYS A 32 -26.96 2.34 -7.22
CA LYS A 32 -25.57 2.51 -6.87
C LYS A 32 -24.84 1.29 -7.45
N THR A 33 -23.94 1.55 -8.38
CA THR A 33 -22.86 0.61 -8.70
C THR A 33 -22.13 0.32 -7.39
N GLU A 34 -22.35 -0.88 -6.83
CA GLU A 34 -21.61 -1.39 -5.69
C GLU A 34 -20.17 -1.63 -6.17
N ILE A 35 -19.32 -0.64 -5.91
CA ILE A 35 -17.89 -0.88 -5.75
C ILE A 35 -17.79 -1.75 -4.49
N PRO A 36 -17.13 -2.92 -4.52
CA PRO A 36 -16.94 -3.74 -3.34
C PRO A 36 -16.37 -2.87 -2.22
N PRO A 37 -16.82 -3.01 -0.96
CA PRO A 37 -16.21 -2.29 0.13
C PRO A 37 -14.72 -2.65 0.15
N ASP A 38 -13.90 -1.62 0.01
CA ASP A 38 -12.48 -1.68 0.30
C ASP A 38 -12.35 -1.99 1.80
N ASP A 39 -12.17 -3.28 2.09
CA ASP A 39 -11.99 -3.85 3.43
C ASP A 39 -10.69 -3.35 4.09
N ASP A 40 -9.96 -2.45 3.41
CA ASP A 40 -8.75 -1.81 3.89
C ASP A 40 -9.03 -0.47 4.60
N THR A 41 -10.31 -0.07 4.74
CA THR A 41 -10.71 1.20 5.40
C THR A 41 -10.82 1.13 6.92
N GLU A 42 -10.60 -0.04 7.53
CA GLU A 42 -10.43 -0.12 8.98
C GLU A 42 -9.06 0.44 9.35
N ILE A 43 -9.00 1.76 9.62
CA ILE A 43 -7.80 2.40 10.17
C ILE A 43 -7.45 1.64 11.45
N PRO A 44 -6.31 0.91 11.48
CA PRO A 44 -5.99 0.09 12.63
C PRO A 44 -5.91 1.00 13.88
N PRO A 45 -6.41 0.53 15.04
CA PRO A 45 -6.46 1.34 16.24
C PRO A 45 -5.07 1.92 16.53
N LYS A 46 -5.03 3.25 16.73
CA LYS A 46 -3.80 3.99 17.03
C LYS A 46 -3.15 3.39 18.28
N LYS A 47 -2.17 2.52 18.08
CA LYS A 47 -1.33 1.98 19.15
C LYS A 47 -0.46 3.13 19.66
N ASP A 48 -0.32 3.28 20.97
CA ASP A 48 0.56 4.28 21.60
C ASP A 48 2.07 4.05 21.35
N GLN A 49 2.44 3.35 20.27
CA GLN A 49 3.80 3.09 19.82
C GLN A 49 4.05 3.92 18.55
N TYR A 50 5.03 4.81 18.61
CA TYR A 50 5.47 5.58 17.44
C TYR A 50 5.84 4.64 16.27
N PRO A 51 5.42 4.94 15.03
CA PRO A 51 5.41 4.01 13.89
C PRO A 51 6.78 3.75 13.24
N GLY A 52 7.90 3.91 13.95
CA GLY A 52 9.24 3.97 13.36
C GLY A 52 9.62 5.38 12.94
N LEU A 53 10.02 5.59 11.68
CA LEU A 53 10.35 6.91 11.14
C LEU A 53 9.08 7.75 10.93
N SER A 54 9.12 9.01 11.34
CA SER A 54 8.04 9.98 11.13
C SER A 54 8.59 11.40 10.99
N VAL A 55 7.72 12.36 10.64
CA VAL A 55 8.08 13.76 10.50
C VAL A 55 7.28 14.58 11.51
N SER A 56 7.95 15.45 12.27
CA SER A 56 7.31 16.36 13.22
C SER A 56 6.50 17.44 12.49
N ALA A 57 5.62 18.15 13.20
CA ALA A 57 4.87 19.28 12.64
C ALA A 57 5.79 20.41 12.11
N ASN A 58 7.04 20.46 12.57
CA ASN A 58 8.05 21.44 12.17
C ASN A 58 9.00 20.91 11.09
N GLY A 59 8.79 19.71 10.55
CA GLY A 59 9.61 19.11 9.50
C GLY A 59 10.86 18.37 9.99
N GLU A 60 10.97 18.07 11.29
CA GLU A 60 12.08 17.27 11.81
C GLU A 60 11.83 15.78 11.61
N LEU A 61 12.86 15.05 11.18
CA LEU A 61 12.79 13.59 11.12
C LEU A 61 12.88 13.02 12.55
N LEU A 62 11.94 12.15 12.89
CA LEU A 62 11.87 11.46 14.17
C LEU A 62 12.03 9.96 13.96
N LEU A 63 12.75 9.29 14.86
CA LEU A 63 12.77 7.84 14.99
C LEU A 63 12.18 7.50 16.36
N ASN A 64 11.06 6.78 16.38
CA ASN A 64 10.36 6.43 17.61
C ASN A 64 10.01 7.65 18.48
N GLY A 65 9.67 8.78 17.85
CA GLY A 65 9.31 10.03 18.53
C GLY A 65 10.49 10.89 18.98
N VAL A 66 11.73 10.45 18.78
CA VAL A 66 12.94 11.20 19.14
C VAL A 66 13.56 11.82 17.89
N PRO A 67 14.06 13.08 17.92
CA PRO A 67 14.78 13.68 16.81
C PRO A 67 15.90 12.78 16.29
N TYR A 68 15.88 12.48 15.00
CA TYR A 68 16.77 11.53 14.36
C TYR A 68 17.56 12.17 13.22
N LYS A 69 18.86 11.86 13.19
CA LYS A 69 19.78 12.17 12.09
C LYS A 69 20.67 10.96 11.88
N GLY A 70 20.80 10.51 10.64
CA GLY A 70 21.66 9.39 10.28
C GLY A 70 22.25 9.58 8.89
N ILE A 71 23.42 8.97 8.66
CA ILE A 71 24.09 8.98 7.37
C ILE A 71 24.13 7.54 6.86
N GLY A 72 23.32 7.26 5.84
CA GLY A 72 23.29 5.96 5.18
C GLY A 72 24.15 5.88 3.92
N VAL A 73 24.09 4.73 3.26
CA VAL A 73 24.77 4.50 1.97
C VAL A 73 23.79 4.04 0.89
N ASN A 74 24.14 4.29 -0.37
CA ASN A 74 23.48 3.58 -1.47
C ASN A 74 24.11 2.19 -1.60
N TYR A 75 23.33 1.14 -1.35
CA TYR A 75 23.71 -0.24 -1.57
C TYR A 75 22.83 -0.83 -2.68
N PHE A 76 23.03 -0.31 -3.90
CA PHE A 76 22.17 -0.55 -5.06
C PHE A 76 21.84 -2.04 -5.27
N ASN A 77 22.88 -2.89 -5.35
CA ASN A 77 22.77 -4.31 -5.69
C ASN A 77 22.63 -5.22 -4.47
N GLY A 78 22.30 -4.68 -3.29
CA GLY A 78 22.06 -5.47 -2.09
C GLY A 78 21.00 -6.53 -2.34
N PHE A 79 19.81 -6.09 -2.77
CA PHE A 79 18.68 -6.98 -3.07
C PHE A 79 18.72 -7.53 -4.50
N THR A 80 19.14 -6.76 -5.50
CA THR A 80 18.95 -7.14 -6.92
C THR A 80 19.68 -8.41 -7.34
N ARG A 81 20.71 -8.85 -6.59
CA ARG A 81 21.38 -10.14 -6.82
C ARG A 81 20.44 -11.33 -6.67
N THR A 82 19.42 -11.21 -5.82
CA THR A 82 18.40 -12.25 -5.61
C THR A 82 17.36 -12.32 -6.74
N LEU A 83 17.44 -11.42 -7.73
CA LEU A 83 16.49 -11.32 -8.84
C LEU A 83 17.00 -11.95 -10.14
N ASP A 84 18.31 -12.20 -10.26
CA ASP A 84 18.90 -12.76 -11.47
C ASP A 84 18.74 -14.28 -11.49
N GLU A 85 18.39 -14.84 -12.66
CA GLU A 85 18.23 -16.27 -12.87
C GLU A 85 19.49 -17.04 -12.42
N GLY A 86 19.30 -18.09 -11.62
CA GLY A 86 20.38 -18.87 -11.02
C GLY A 86 21.00 -18.25 -9.75
N GLN A 87 20.52 -17.08 -9.30
CA GLN A 87 21.00 -16.41 -8.08
C GLN A 87 19.89 -16.11 -7.07
N TYR A 88 18.73 -16.76 -7.19
CA TYR A 88 17.58 -16.50 -6.32
C TYR A 88 17.83 -16.79 -4.83
N ASP A 89 18.84 -17.59 -4.51
CA ASP A 89 19.25 -17.91 -3.14
C ASP A 89 20.53 -17.16 -2.72
N ASP A 90 20.98 -16.16 -3.47
CA ASP A 90 22.12 -15.32 -3.08
C ASP A 90 21.83 -14.60 -1.76
N ASP A 91 22.63 -14.88 -0.74
CA ASP A 91 22.55 -14.23 0.56
C ASP A 91 23.80 -13.40 0.90
N SER A 92 24.62 -13.10 -0.12
CA SER A 92 25.88 -12.36 0.03
C SER A 92 25.68 -10.94 0.55
N TYR A 93 24.46 -10.40 0.47
CA TYR A 93 24.09 -9.13 1.09
C TYR A 93 24.28 -9.12 2.61
N LYS A 94 24.20 -10.28 3.29
CA LYS A 94 24.44 -10.40 4.74
C LYS A 94 25.86 -9.99 5.13
N ILE A 95 26.85 -10.30 4.28
CA ILE A 95 28.24 -9.84 4.47
C ILE A 95 28.29 -8.31 4.43
N GLY A 96 27.56 -7.71 3.49
CA GLY A 96 27.41 -6.25 3.40
C GLY A 96 26.75 -5.65 4.64
N PHE A 97 25.68 -6.25 5.15
CA PHE A 97 25.02 -5.79 6.38
C PHE A 97 25.95 -5.87 7.60
N ALA A 98 26.68 -6.98 7.77
CA ALA A 98 27.68 -7.10 8.83
C ALA A 98 28.75 -6.00 8.73
N TYR A 99 29.27 -5.75 7.53
CA TYR A 99 30.27 -4.70 7.28
C TYR A 99 29.75 -3.29 7.63
N LEU A 100 28.49 -2.99 7.29
CA LEU A 100 27.83 -1.72 7.56
C LEU A 100 27.54 -1.53 9.05
N LYS A 101 27.09 -2.60 9.72
CA LYS A 101 26.83 -2.63 11.16
C LYS A 101 28.10 -2.34 11.96
N GLU A 102 29.22 -2.98 11.61
CA GLU A 102 30.54 -2.72 12.23
C GLU A 102 30.94 -1.24 12.16
N ARG A 103 30.48 -0.51 11.12
CA ARG A 103 30.79 0.90 10.89
C ARG A 103 29.70 1.86 11.38
N ASN A 104 28.69 1.35 12.09
CA ASN A 104 27.55 2.12 12.57
C ASN A 104 26.80 2.87 11.44
N VAL A 105 26.73 2.28 10.24
CA VAL A 105 25.88 2.80 9.17
C VAL A 105 24.44 2.36 9.45
N PRO A 106 23.49 3.28 9.69
CA PRO A 106 22.19 2.95 10.25
C PRO A 106 21.14 2.54 9.21
N PHE A 107 21.33 2.88 7.93
CA PHE A 107 20.39 2.52 6.87
C PHE A 107 21.04 2.49 5.49
N ILE A 108 20.37 1.79 4.57
CA ILE A 108 20.74 1.73 3.16
C ILE A 108 19.59 2.21 2.27
N ARG A 109 19.94 2.81 1.14
CA ARG A 109 19.05 2.94 -0.02
C ARG A 109 19.44 1.90 -1.06
N PHE A 110 18.49 1.10 -1.52
CA PHE A 110 18.73 -0.02 -2.46
C PHE A 110 17.71 -0.06 -3.58
N SER A 111 18.00 -0.80 -4.65
CA SER A 111 17.02 -1.04 -5.72
C SER A 111 16.18 -2.27 -5.41
N LEU A 112 14.86 -2.09 -5.28
CA LEU A 112 13.93 -3.18 -5.00
C LEU A 112 13.53 -3.93 -6.28
N ALA A 113 13.41 -3.23 -7.41
CA ALA A 113 12.95 -3.80 -8.67
C ALA A 113 14.06 -3.92 -9.74
N GLY A 114 15.32 -3.67 -9.37
CA GLY A 114 16.45 -3.73 -10.31
C GLY A 114 16.64 -2.48 -11.17
N TYR A 115 17.37 -2.64 -12.28
CA TYR A 115 17.72 -1.55 -13.19
C TYR A 115 17.19 -1.79 -14.61
N TRP A 116 17.07 -3.05 -15.03
CA TRP A 116 16.61 -3.41 -16.37
C TRP A 116 15.30 -4.21 -16.30
N PRO A 117 14.50 -4.25 -17.38
CA PRO A 117 13.26 -5.02 -17.40
C PRO A 117 13.43 -6.48 -16.97
N LYS A 118 14.55 -7.12 -17.33
CA LYS A 118 14.88 -8.49 -16.90
C LYS A 118 14.85 -8.71 -15.38
N ASN A 119 15.09 -7.68 -14.57
CA ASN A 119 15.05 -7.81 -13.11
C ASN A 119 13.62 -7.97 -12.57
N TRP A 120 12.62 -7.72 -13.41
CA TRP A 120 11.20 -7.98 -13.11
C TRP A 120 10.77 -9.40 -13.45
N ASP A 121 11.60 -10.19 -14.16
CA ASP A 121 11.24 -11.54 -14.62
C ASP A 121 10.82 -12.45 -13.47
N LEU A 122 11.55 -12.40 -12.34
CA LEU A 122 11.18 -13.18 -11.15
C LEU A 122 9.81 -12.76 -10.60
N TYR A 123 9.54 -11.46 -10.48
CA TYR A 123 8.24 -10.97 -9.99
C TYR A 123 7.08 -11.36 -10.93
N LEU A 124 7.33 -11.40 -12.23
CA LEU A 124 6.32 -11.70 -13.25
C LEU A 124 6.06 -13.19 -13.42
N THR A 125 7.08 -14.03 -13.23
CA THR A 125 6.98 -15.49 -13.45
C THR A 125 6.79 -16.28 -12.15
N ASP A 126 7.39 -15.84 -11.04
CA ASP A 126 7.30 -16.46 -9.71
C ASP A 126 7.28 -15.38 -8.60
N LYS A 127 6.11 -14.77 -8.47
CA LYS A 127 5.84 -13.72 -7.50
C LYS A 127 6.06 -14.19 -6.05
N GLU A 128 5.76 -15.45 -5.76
CA GLU A 128 5.92 -16.02 -4.41
C GLU A 128 7.40 -16.04 -4.02
N LYS A 129 8.27 -16.52 -4.92
CA LYS A 129 9.73 -16.51 -4.69
C LYS A 129 10.28 -15.10 -4.57
N PHE A 130 9.80 -14.13 -5.36
CA PHE A 130 10.19 -12.73 -5.21
C PHE A 130 9.93 -12.21 -3.78
N PHE A 131 8.73 -12.43 -3.24
CA PHE A 131 8.39 -11.98 -1.89
C PHE A 131 9.12 -12.76 -0.81
N GLN A 132 9.33 -14.07 -0.97
CA GLN A 132 10.18 -14.86 -0.07
C GLN A 132 11.61 -14.29 0.01
N ASN A 133 12.18 -13.90 -1.14
CA ASN A 133 13.50 -13.29 -1.20
C ASN A 133 13.50 -11.92 -0.51
N LEU A 134 12.46 -11.11 -0.70
CA LEU A 134 12.30 -9.81 -0.04
C LEU A 134 12.16 -9.96 1.48
N ASP A 135 11.34 -10.91 1.95
CA ASP A 135 11.17 -11.20 3.38
C ASP A 135 12.49 -11.63 4.02
N ALA A 136 13.26 -12.49 3.35
CA ALA A 136 14.58 -12.90 3.83
C ALA A 136 15.57 -11.72 3.91
N PHE A 137 15.53 -10.82 2.93
CA PHE A 137 16.35 -9.60 2.91
C PHE A 137 15.97 -8.64 4.05
N VAL A 138 14.66 -8.39 4.24
CA VAL A 138 14.14 -7.52 5.32
C VAL A 138 14.49 -8.09 6.68
N LYS A 139 14.21 -9.38 6.91
CA LYS A 139 14.55 -10.06 8.16
C LYS A 139 16.04 -9.98 8.47
N SER A 140 16.89 -10.18 7.47
CA SER A 140 18.34 -10.03 7.66
C SER A 140 18.71 -8.58 8.02
N ALA A 141 18.08 -7.58 7.39
CA ALA A 141 18.32 -6.19 7.75
C ALA A 141 17.92 -5.88 9.20
N GLU A 142 16.81 -6.44 9.69
CA GLU A 142 16.40 -6.35 11.09
C GLU A 142 17.43 -6.99 12.04
N GLU A 143 17.91 -8.19 11.73
CA GLU A 143 18.94 -8.90 12.52
C GLU A 143 20.25 -8.10 12.65
N PHE A 144 20.63 -7.34 11.62
CA PHE A 144 21.80 -6.46 11.63
C PHE A 144 21.49 -5.01 12.05
N GLU A 145 20.24 -4.71 12.42
CA GLU A 145 19.77 -3.36 12.78
C GLU A 145 20.05 -2.30 11.69
N ILE A 146 19.82 -2.66 10.43
CA ILE A 146 19.96 -1.80 9.25
C ILE A 146 18.58 -1.35 8.77
N GLY A 147 18.33 -0.04 8.78
CA GLY A 147 17.14 0.54 8.16
C GLY A 147 17.16 0.42 6.64
N LEU A 148 15.97 0.29 6.05
CA LEU A 148 15.80 0.08 4.62
C LEU A 148 15.04 1.23 3.97
N ILE A 149 15.62 1.81 2.91
CA ILE A 149 14.97 2.78 2.01
C ILE A 149 14.85 2.13 0.62
N PRO A 150 13.71 1.49 0.31
CA PRO A 150 13.52 0.84 -0.99
C PRO A 150 13.28 1.88 -2.09
N SER A 151 14.02 1.76 -3.18
CA SER A 151 13.74 2.46 -4.43
C SER A 151 13.01 1.50 -5.37
N PHE A 152 11.71 1.73 -5.58
CA PHE A 152 10.90 0.95 -6.52
C PHE A 152 11.29 1.24 -7.98
N PHE A 153 11.68 2.48 -8.26
CA PHE A 153 12.04 2.94 -9.61
C PHE A 153 13.44 3.53 -9.58
N TRP A 154 14.46 2.66 -9.60
CA TRP A 154 15.85 3.12 -9.62
C TRP A 154 16.24 3.75 -10.97
N HIS A 155 15.74 3.18 -12.06
CA HIS A 155 16.01 3.63 -13.41
C HIS A 155 14.67 3.91 -14.11
N THR A 156 14.43 5.19 -14.42
CA THR A 156 13.14 5.68 -14.94
C THR A 156 12.68 4.99 -16.24
N PRO A 157 13.55 4.67 -17.21
CA PRO A 157 13.15 3.97 -18.44
C PRO A 157 12.68 2.53 -18.26
N THR A 158 13.00 1.88 -17.13
CA THR A 158 12.71 0.45 -16.93
C THR A 158 11.24 0.11 -17.01
N VAL A 159 10.37 0.94 -16.40
CA VAL A 159 8.93 0.70 -16.43
C VAL A 159 8.36 0.92 -17.83
N PRO A 160 8.64 2.04 -18.52
CA PRO A 160 8.29 2.21 -19.94
C PRO A 160 8.72 1.03 -20.82
N ASP A 161 9.96 0.56 -20.70
CA ASP A 161 10.45 -0.60 -21.46
C ASP A 161 9.67 -1.87 -21.12
N LEU A 162 9.30 -2.06 -19.85
CA LEU A 162 8.52 -3.21 -19.39
C LEU A 162 7.10 -3.24 -19.96
N VAL A 163 6.46 -2.07 -20.09
CA VAL A 163 5.08 -1.95 -20.59
C VAL A 163 5.00 -1.66 -22.10
N GLY A 164 6.14 -1.49 -22.78
CA GLY A 164 6.21 -1.17 -24.20
C GLY A 164 5.82 0.27 -24.53
N GLU A 165 5.96 1.21 -23.60
CA GLU A 165 5.64 2.62 -23.78
C GLU A 165 6.89 3.49 -23.96
N PRO A 166 6.84 4.61 -24.72
CA PRO A 166 7.96 5.53 -24.77
C PRO A 166 8.08 6.38 -23.49
N VAL A 167 9.31 6.58 -23.02
CA VAL A 167 9.64 7.33 -21.78
C VAL A 167 8.98 8.72 -21.75
N ILE A 168 8.89 9.41 -22.88
CA ILE A 168 8.34 10.78 -22.97
C ILE A 168 6.82 10.84 -22.74
N TYR A 169 6.07 9.76 -23.03
CA TYR A 169 4.62 9.73 -22.80
C TYR A 169 4.29 9.42 -21.34
N ALA A 170 5.08 8.55 -20.70
CA ALA A 170 4.95 8.24 -19.27
C ALA A 170 5.10 9.50 -18.38
N ALA A 171 5.96 10.45 -18.77
CA ALA A 171 6.18 11.69 -18.03
C ALA A 171 5.13 12.80 -18.30
N ARG A 172 4.49 12.80 -19.48
CA ARG A 172 3.61 13.91 -19.92
C ARG A 172 2.14 13.76 -19.53
N ASN A 173 1.65 12.53 -19.32
CA ASN A 173 0.24 12.29 -19.02
C ASN A 173 -0.19 12.70 -17.59
N TYR A 174 0.71 13.28 -16.79
CA TYR A 174 0.40 13.77 -15.44
C TYR A 174 -0.08 15.22 -15.40
N GLU A 175 0.16 16.02 -16.45
CA GLU A 175 -0.21 17.45 -16.48
C GLU A 175 -1.60 17.74 -17.09
N SER A 176 -2.35 16.71 -17.50
CA SER A 176 -3.62 16.88 -18.23
C SER A 176 -4.85 16.28 -17.54
N LYS A 177 -4.85 16.11 -16.22
CA LYS A 177 -6.05 15.75 -15.44
C LYS A 177 -6.26 16.70 -14.28
#